data_AF-A0A7R7ZXA4-F1
#
_entry.id   AF-A0A7R7ZXA4-F1
#
_cell.length_a   1.000
_cell.length_b   1.000
_cell.length_c   1.000
_cell.angle_alpha   90.00
_cell.angle_beta   90.00
_cell.angle_gamma   90.00
#
_symmetry.space_group_name_H-M   'P 1'
#
loop_
_entity.id
_entity.type
_entity.pdbx_description
1 polymer ?
#
loop_
_entity_poly.entity_id
_entity_poly.type
_entity_poly.pdbx_seq_one_letter_code
_entity_poly.pdbx_strand_id
1 'polypeptide(L)'
;MFTDVSSGFLEAARKRFAQRTSIEYSVLDITRDPLSQGLEPESYDLIVAANVIHATPSLHDSLTNIKKLLAPGGRLLLQETCGNFMLLEYVMQGFLPGWWVGENDQRVEKPYVNVDRWRKELLDIGLSGVDFTTHQFNEPIVNMASTRPIPPAAQDNITLLVSEHDSGAATEVSRQFRSHGSIVELCGLYNLPRNSRFVIVLLDVVSPLLYNLDEEGFQQLKDFILGLSNHHECVNVPKLCISTLEVNQLDDEAIQNLVSLQSHIHKHEICHRWTGRGREYALVKGVIHTVSLQSVPATQEFTKPIDNKLPKKLSLEFIGLLDTLVWREHSHSLLGDDEVEIDVRCVGLNFRDIAISYGLFGYTEDMGYEGSGVVRAVGSKVLHLRPGDRVMFGHPGSLCTRRTMPANFAHKIPDTWSFEKSAGLIVVYATVIWCLAVVGALRNGQTGLVHSACGGVGLAAIRFCEMRGAQVYTTVGSEEKVQYLVNECHIPRSRILLSRYVVSP
;
A
#
# COMPACT_ATOMS: atom_id res chain seq x y z
N MET A 1 3.37 8.99 23.90
CA MET A 1 2.67 10.28 23.96
C MET A 1 2.05 10.59 22.60
N PHE A 2 0.83 11.13 22.55
CA PHE A 2 0.13 11.60 21.36
C PHE A 2 -0.08 13.11 21.46
N THR A 3 0.27 13.86 20.42
CA THR A 3 0.20 15.32 20.45
C THR A 3 -0.45 15.94 19.23
N ASP A 4 -1.09 17.09 19.42
CA ASP A 4 -1.70 17.90 18.36
C ASP A 4 -1.53 19.39 18.72
N VAL A 5 -1.54 20.27 17.71
CA VAL A 5 -1.47 21.73 17.91
C VAL A 5 -2.70 22.28 18.64
N SER A 6 -3.83 21.58 18.57
CA SER A 6 -5.09 21.97 19.20
C SER A 6 -5.65 20.90 20.12
N SER A 7 -6.32 21.33 21.19
CA SER A 7 -7.00 20.41 22.11
C SER A 7 -8.22 19.69 21.49
N GLY A 8 -8.76 20.21 20.37
CA GLY A 8 -9.96 19.68 19.72
C GLY A 8 -9.79 18.26 19.18
N PHE A 9 -8.67 17.99 18.50
CA PHE A 9 -8.39 16.65 17.97
C PHE A 9 -8.00 15.65 19.07
N LEU A 10 -7.43 16.14 20.18
CA LEU A 10 -7.08 15.29 21.33
C LEU A 10 -8.32 14.68 21.98
N GLU A 11 -9.45 15.41 22.05
CA GLU A 11 -10.67 14.89 22.67
C GLU A 11 -11.26 13.72 21.86
N ALA A 12 -11.25 13.83 20.53
CA ALA A 12 -11.65 12.75 19.63
C ALA A 12 -10.71 11.54 19.72
N ALA A 13 -9.39 11.79 19.79
CA ALA A 13 -8.39 10.74 19.96
C ALA A 13 -8.57 9.99 21.30
N ARG A 14 -8.80 10.71 22.40
CA ARG A 14 -9.07 10.12 23.73
C ARG A 14 -10.30 9.21 23.70
N LYS A 15 -11.38 9.61 23.02
CA LYS A 15 -12.58 8.77 22.85
C LYS A 15 -12.30 7.52 22.03
N ARG A 16 -11.58 7.66 20.90
CA ARG A 16 -11.25 6.54 20.01
C ARG A 16 -10.32 5.52 20.65
N PHE A 17 -9.37 5.97 21.45
CA PHE A 17 -8.37 5.12 22.09
C PHE A 17 -8.62 4.93 23.60
N ALA A 18 -9.86 5.12 24.06
CA ALA A 18 -10.23 5.05 25.47
C ALA A 18 -9.85 3.72 26.16
N GLN A 19 -9.75 2.63 25.39
CA GLN A 19 -9.35 1.31 25.88
C GLN A 19 -7.82 1.15 26.05
N ARG A 20 -7.01 2.11 25.59
CA ARG A 20 -5.54 2.08 25.68
C ARG A 20 -5.07 3.02 26.79
N THR A 21 -4.72 2.46 27.94
CA THR A 21 -4.28 3.23 29.12
C THR A 21 -2.85 3.76 29.04
N SER A 22 -2.03 3.23 28.12
CA SER A 22 -0.61 3.61 27.96
C SER A 22 -0.38 4.84 27.07
N ILE A 23 -1.42 5.55 26.66
CA ILE A 23 -1.30 6.74 25.79
C ILE A 23 -1.53 8.00 26.61
N GLU A 24 -0.47 8.78 26.77
CA GLU A 24 -0.54 10.15 27.28
C GLU A 24 -0.83 11.12 26.13
N TYR A 25 -1.59 12.18 26.39
CA TYR A 25 -1.96 13.16 25.38
C TYR A 25 -1.58 14.56 25.86
N SER A 26 -0.94 15.33 24.98
CA SER A 26 -0.55 16.71 25.26
C SER A 26 -0.78 17.61 24.04
N VAL A 27 -0.96 18.91 24.26
CA VAL A 27 -0.98 19.90 23.17
C VAL A 27 0.47 20.27 22.87
N LEU A 28 0.86 20.21 21.60
CA LEU A 28 2.21 20.57 21.16
C LEU A 28 2.17 21.32 19.83
N ASP A 29 2.72 22.52 19.83
CA ASP A 29 3.04 23.25 18.61
C ASP A 29 4.54 23.11 18.32
N ILE A 30 4.90 22.31 17.32
CA ILE A 30 6.31 22.01 16.99
C ILE A 30 7.05 23.20 16.38
N THR A 31 6.33 24.25 15.95
CA THR A 31 6.94 25.49 15.45
C THR A 31 7.58 26.32 16.58
N ARG A 32 7.21 26.04 17.83
CA ARG A 32 7.72 26.69 19.04
C ARG A 32 8.62 25.72 19.81
N ASP A 33 9.48 26.29 20.66
CA ASP A 33 10.39 25.48 21.47
C ASP A 33 9.63 24.49 22.36
N PRO A 34 9.81 23.18 22.21
CA PRO A 34 9.00 22.17 22.89
C PRO A 34 9.31 22.09 24.39
N LEU A 35 10.52 22.48 24.80
CA LEU A 35 10.93 22.52 26.20
C LEU A 35 10.12 23.58 26.98
N SER A 36 9.87 24.73 26.35
CA SER A 36 9.00 25.78 26.90
C SER A 36 7.52 25.36 27.03
N GLN A 37 7.13 24.28 26.36
CA GLN A 37 5.77 23.70 26.38
C GLN A 37 5.64 22.56 27.40
N GLY A 38 6.68 22.31 28.22
CA GLY A 38 6.66 21.31 29.28
C GLY A 38 7.04 19.91 28.84
N LEU A 39 7.70 19.75 27.68
CA LEU A 39 8.29 18.47 27.28
C LEU A 39 9.74 18.37 27.76
N GLU A 40 10.10 17.18 28.24
CA GLU A 40 11.45 16.90 28.73
C GLU A 40 12.43 16.71 27.55
N PRO A 41 13.64 17.30 27.62
CA PRO A 41 14.65 17.12 26.60
C PRO A 41 15.13 15.67 26.55
N GLU A 42 15.47 15.19 25.36
CA GLU A 42 16.09 13.87 25.14
C GLU A 42 15.32 12.68 25.73
N SER A 43 14.01 12.82 25.90
CA SER A 43 13.17 11.84 26.61
C SER A 43 12.52 10.80 25.70
N TYR A 44 12.55 11.00 24.38
CA TYR A 44 11.85 10.14 23.43
C TYR A 44 12.80 9.30 22.57
N ASP A 45 12.63 7.97 22.63
CA ASP A 45 13.36 7.02 21.78
C ASP A 45 12.85 6.97 20.33
N LEU A 46 11.57 7.29 20.12
CA LEU A 46 10.92 7.30 18.80
C LEU A 46 9.91 8.44 18.71
N ILE A 47 10.06 9.27 17.69
CA ILE A 47 9.08 10.28 17.30
C ILE A 47 8.52 9.89 15.93
N VAL A 48 7.20 9.85 15.82
CA VAL A 48 6.49 9.60 14.57
C VAL A 48 5.75 10.87 14.18
N ALA A 49 6.06 11.41 13.01
CA ALA A 49 5.43 12.59 12.45
C ALA A 49 4.86 12.23 11.07
N ALA A 50 3.53 12.23 10.96
CA ALA A 50 2.82 11.82 9.75
C ALA A 50 2.03 12.99 9.18
N ASN A 51 2.48 13.53 8.05
CA ASN A 51 1.88 14.63 7.31
C ASN A 51 1.69 15.89 8.18
N VAL A 52 2.67 16.20 9.03
CA VAL A 52 2.59 17.33 9.98
C VAL A 52 3.71 18.35 9.80
N ILE A 53 4.89 17.93 9.33
CA ILE A 53 6.05 18.83 9.28
C ILE A 53 5.99 19.70 8.03
N HIS A 54 5.43 19.23 6.91
CA HIS A 54 5.21 20.07 5.74
C HIS A 54 4.25 21.25 6.00
N ALA A 55 3.38 21.15 7.01
CA ALA A 55 2.40 22.17 7.36
C ALA A 55 2.94 23.24 8.33
N THR A 56 4.26 23.34 8.51
CA THR A 56 4.90 24.37 9.34
C THR A 56 5.53 25.48 8.50
N PRO A 57 5.83 26.66 9.08
CA PRO A 57 6.48 27.75 8.33
C PRO A 57 7.90 27.44 7.86
N SER A 58 8.65 26.64 8.63
CA SER A 58 10.06 26.32 8.41
C SER A 58 10.33 24.87 8.77
N LEU A 59 10.79 24.09 7.79
CA LEU A 59 11.16 22.69 8.01
C LEU A 59 12.35 22.59 8.97
N HIS A 60 13.34 23.48 8.80
CA HIS A 60 14.57 23.48 9.57
C HIS A 60 14.31 23.68 11.07
N ASP A 61 13.48 24.66 11.43
CA ASP A 61 13.19 24.98 12.83
C ASP A 61 12.38 23.86 13.50
N SER A 62 11.42 23.30 12.76
CA SER A 62 10.58 22.20 13.23
C SER A 62 11.42 20.95 13.51
N LEU A 63 12.32 20.58 12.59
CA LEU A 63 13.23 19.45 12.75
C LEU A 63 14.26 19.69 13.87
N THR A 64 14.73 20.93 14.04
CA THR A 64 15.60 21.31 15.16
C THR A 64 14.92 21.12 16.51
N ASN A 65 13.64 21.48 16.62
CA ASN A 65 12.85 21.25 17.83
C ASN A 65 12.63 19.75 18.09
N ILE A 66 12.35 18.96 17.06
CA ILE A 66 12.25 17.49 17.17
C ILE A 66 13.56 16.89 17.69
N LYS A 67 14.72 17.35 17.18
CA LYS A 67 16.02 16.85 17.62
C LYS A 67 16.25 17.03 19.13
N LYS A 68 15.79 18.13 19.72
CA LYS A 68 15.90 18.39 21.17
C LYS A 68 15.16 17.35 22.02
N LEU A 69 14.06 16.81 21.49
CA LEU A 69 13.21 15.84 22.17
C LEU A 69 13.73 14.40 22.02
N LEU A 70 14.45 14.11 20.94
CA LEU A 70 15.01 12.78 20.69
C LEU A 70 16.15 12.46 21.64
N ALA A 71 16.09 11.31 22.30
CA ALA A 71 17.22 10.76 23.05
C ALA A 71 18.45 10.52 22.14
N PRO A 72 19.69 10.47 22.66
CA PRO A 72 20.84 9.99 21.89
C PRO A 72 20.59 8.56 21.36
N GLY A 73 20.71 8.34 20.06
CA GLY A 73 20.28 7.08 19.41
C GLY A 73 18.78 6.96 19.16
N GLY A 74 18.01 7.97 19.59
CA GLY A 74 16.58 8.15 19.32
C GLY A 74 16.30 8.45 17.85
N ARG A 75 15.05 8.24 17.45
CA ARG A 75 14.73 7.91 16.07
C ARG A 75 13.49 8.69 15.60
N LEU A 76 13.52 9.15 14.36
CA LEU A 76 12.46 9.95 13.74
C LEU A 76 11.89 9.21 12.54
N LEU A 77 10.59 8.92 12.57
CA LEU A 77 9.84 8.40 11.44
C LEU A 77 8.98 9.53 10.86
N LEU A 78 9.24 9.89 9.60
CA LEU A 78 8.51 10.90 8.84
C LEU A 78 7.68 10.20 7.78
N GLN A 79 6.37 10.37 7.80
CA GLN A 79 5.51 10.04 6.67
C GLN A 79 5.08 11.36 6.05
N GLU A 80 5.53 11.68 4.84
CA GLU A 80 5.29 12.99 4.24
C GLU A 80 4.90 12.86 2.77
N THR A 81 4.18 13.85 2.26
CA THR A 81 3.90 13.93 0.82
C THR A 81 5.17 14.37 0.09
N CYS A 82 5.59 13.70 -0.98
CA CYS A 82 6.83 14.05 -1.70
C CYS A 82 6.66 14.12 -3.23
N GLY A 83 5.46 13.82 -3.76
CA GLY A 83 5.16 13.78 -5.20
C GLY A 83 4.12 14.83 -5.63
N ASN A 84 4.15 15.22 -6.91
CA ASN A 84 3.17 16.13 -7.50
C ASN A 84 1.80 15.44 -7.61
N PHE A 85 0.77 16.03 -7.04
CA PHE A 85 -0.59 15.51 -7.03
C PHE A 85 -1.60 16.66 -7.21
N MET A 86 -1.77 17.10 -8.46
CA MET A 86 -2.62 18.26 -8.82
C MET A 86 -4.07 18.18 -8.30
N LEU A 87 -4.64 16.97 -8.15
CA LEU A 87 -6.02 16.80 -7.68
C LEU A 87 -6.17 17.12 -6.18
N LEU A 88 -5.17 16.78 -5.35
CA LEU A 88 -5.17 17.07 -3.90
C LEU A 88 -4.76 18.53 -3.66
N GLU A 89 -3.84 19.05 -4.46
CA GLU A 89 -3.33 20.42 -4.41
C GLU A 89 -4.41 21.48 -4.60
N TYR A 90 -5.23 21.37 -5.66
CA TYR A 90 -6.16 22.44 -6.03
C TYR A 90 -7.62 22.19 -5.63
N VAL A 91 -8.03 20.93 -5.46
CA VAL A 91 -9.46 20.60 -5.23
C VAL A 91 -9.77 20.30 -3.76
N MET A 92 -8.82 19.74 -2.99
CA MET A 92 -9.10 19.21 -1.65
C MET A 92 -8.48 20.03 -0.51
N GLN A 93 -7.20 20.45 -0.62
CA GLN A 93 -6.48 21.06 0.51
C GLN A 93 -6.01 22.51 0.30
N GLY A 94 -5.96 23.01 -0.94
CA GLY A 94 -5.53 24.39 -1.24
C GLY A 94 -6.40 25.50 -0.63
N PHE A 95 -7.61 25.19 -0.15
CA PHE A 95 -8.48 26.14 0.56
C PHE A 95 -8.15 26.26 2.06
N LEU A 96 -7.29 25.41 2.61
CA LEU A 96 -6.91 25.46 4.02
C LEU A 96 -5.85 26.55 4.24
N PRO A 97 -6.06 27.51 5.17
CA PRO A 97 -5.09 28.58 5.44
C PRO A 97 -3.68 28.08 5.79
N GLY A 98 -3.56 26.88 6.39
CA GLY A 98 -2.29 26.25 6.73
C GLY A 98 -1.51 25.65 5.55
N TRP A 99 -2.08 25.59 4.35
CA TRP A 99 -1.45 24.94 3.19
C TRP A 99 -0.35 25.79 2.54
N TRP A 100 -0.36 27.11 2.75
CA TRP A 100 0.53 28.07 2.06
C TRP A 100 1.58 28.70 2.98
N VAL A 101 1.74 28.18 4.20
CA VAL A 101 2.57 28.81 5.26
C VAL A 101 4.09 28.72 5.01
N GLY A 102 4.53 27.92 4.02
CA GLY A 102 5.94 27.67 3.71
C GLY A 102 6.60 28.67 2.76
N GLU A 103 5.94 29.79 2.41
CA GLU A 103 6.44 30.75 1.42
C GLU A 103 7.87 31.24 1.72
N ASN A 104 8.15 31.56 2.98
CA ASN A 104 9.46 32.05 3.44
C ASN A 104 10.55 30.94 3.50
N ASP A 105 10.17 29.68 3.33
CA ASP A 105 11.03 28.49 3.36
C ASP A 105 11.25 27.92 1.94
N GLN A 106 11.10 28.77 0.92
CA GLN A 106 11.24 28.41 -0.51
C GLN A 106 10.19 27.39 -0.98
N ARG A 107 9.05 27.30 -0.29
CA ARG A 107 7.90 26.43 -0.61
C ARG A 107 6.71 27.26 -1.11
N VAL A 108 6.96 28.10 -2.12
CA VAL A 108 6.00 29.10 -2.63
C VAL A 108 4.82 28.45 -3.37
N GLU A 109 5.07 27.43 -4.19
CA GLU A 109 4.03 26.82 -5.03
C GLU A 109 3.30 25.65 -4.35
N LYS A 110 3.91 25.03 -3.33
CA LYS A 110 3.39 23.83 -2.66
C LYS A 110 4.05 23.62 -1.30
N PRO A 111 3.33 23.08 -0.30
CA PRO A 111 3.86 22.94 1.07
C PRO A 111 4.85 21.80 1.26
N TYR A 112 4.96 20.86 0.33
CA TYR A 112 5.77 19.66 0.49
C TYR A 112 6.99 19.66 -0.44
N VAL A 113 8.03 18.93 -0.05
CA VAL A 113 9.34 18.90 -0.74
C VAL A 113 9.73 17.49 -1.16
N ASN A 114 10.68 17.39 -2.08
CA ASN A 114 11.22 16.10 -2.50
C ASN A 114 12.11 15.47 -1.41
N VAL A 115 12.37 14.17 -1.57
CA VAL A 115 13.20 13.40 -0.62
C VAL A 115 14.63 13.96 -0.50
N ASP A 116 15.19 14.51 -1.57
CA ASP A 116 16.54 15.08 -1.53
C ASP A 116 16.62 16.34 -0.66
N ARG A 117 15.58 17.19 -0.66
CA ARG A 117 15.52 18.34 0.24
C ARG A 117 15.36 17.87 1.70
N TRP A 118 14.51 16.88 1.96
CA TRP A 118 14.41 16.28 3.29
C TRP A 118 15.74 15.72 3.79
N ARG A 119 16.47 15.00 2.93
CA ARG A 119 17.80 14.48 3.25
C ARG A 119 18.76 15.59 3.65
N LYS A 120 18.78 16.69 2.90
CA LYS A 120 19.63 17.85 3.21
C LYS A 120 19.28 18.46 4.56
N GLU A 121 18.01 18.75 4.81
CA GLU A 121 17.58 19.36 6.08
C GLU A 121 17.94 18.49 7.29
N LEU A 122 17.74 17.17 7.19
CA LEU A 122 18.07 16.22 8.25
C LEU A 122 19.58 16.16 8.52
N LEU A 123 20.42 16.24 7.48
CA LEU A 123 21.87 16.29 7.62
C LEU A 123 22.34 17.62 8.24
N ASP A 124 21.78 18.74 7.81
CA ASP A 124 22.16 20.09 8.26
C ASP A 124 21.91 20.27 9.77
N ILE A 125 20.88 19.62 10.32
CA ILE A 125 20.62 19.62 11.77
C ILE A 125 21.42 18.56 12.54
N GLY A 126 22.25 17.75 11.87
CA GLY A 126 23.09 16.72 12.50
C GLY A 126 22.37 15.43 12.90
N LEU A 127 21.29 15.07 12.20
CA LEU A 127 20.80 13.68 12.15
C LEU A 127 21.52 12.92 11.03
N SER A 128 21.29 11.61 10.92
CA SER A 128 21.94 10.74 9.92
C SER A 128 21.50 10.99 8.46
N GLY A 129 20.56 11.91 8.22
CA GLY A 129 19.93 12.11 6.91
C GLY A 129 18.71 11.21 6.75
N VAL A 130 18.58 10.53 5.61
CA VAL A 130 17.47 9.59 5.36
C VAL A 130 18.03 8.17 5.32
N ASP A 131 17.83 7.43 6.41
CA ASP A 131 18.31 6.05 6.60
C ASP A 131 17.50 5.03 5.77
N PHE A 132 16.22 5.33 5.57
CA PHE A 132 15.28 4.46 4.85
C PHE A 132 14.24 5.29 4.12
N THR A 133 13.83 4.84 2.93
CA THR A 133 12.69 5.38 2.17
C THR A 133 11.87 4.25 1.58
N THR A 134 10.55 4.34 1.63
CA THR A 134 9.66 3.32 1.02
C THR A 134 9.52 3.41 -0.50
N HIS A 135 10.27 4.24 -1.23
CA HIS A 135 10.09 4.52 -2.67
C HIS A 135 9.58 3.31 -3.48
N GLN A 136 8.26 3.22 -3.62
CA GLN A 136 7.57 2.42 -4.62
C GLN A 136 7.13 3.42 -5.69
N PHE A 137 7.36 3.08 -6.96
CA PHE A 137 7.11 3.95 -8.10
C PHE A 137 5.69 4.57 -8.02
N ASN A 138 5.58 5.88 -8.22
CA ASN A 138 4.33 6.67 -8.27
C ASN A 138 3.52 6.89 -6.97
N GLU A 139 3.99 6.51 -5.78
CA GLU A 139 3.25 6.85 -4.54
C GLU A 139 3.45 8.32 -4.10
N PRO A 140 2.38 9.06 -3.76
CA PRO A 140 2.48 10.48 -3.37
C PRO A 140 3.00 10.67 -1.94
N ILE A 141 2.86 9.66 -1.07
CA ILE A 141 3.29 9.66 0.33
C ILE A 141 4.53 8.78 0.47
N VAL A 142 5.57 9.31 1.10
CA VAL A 142 6.83 8.60 1.33
C VAL A 142 7.07 8.48 2.83
N ASN A 143 7.38 7.27 3.28
CA ASN A 143 7.87 7.05 4.64
C ASN A 143 9.39 7.14 4.64
N MET A 144 9.93 7.93 5.55
CA MET A 144 11.35 8.20 5.73
C MET A 144 11.74 7.98 7.20
N ALA A 145 12.93 7.45 7.43
CA ALA A 145 13.49 7.32 8.78
C ALA A 145 14.81 8.07 8.91
N SER A 146 15.07 8.64 10.08
CA SER A 146 16.32 9.33 10.42
C SER A 146 16.71 9.05 11.87
N THR A 147 18.00 8.98 12.17
CA THR A 147 18.49 8.65 13.51
C THR A 147 19.39 9.73 14.07
N ARG A 148 19.26 9.99 15.39
CA ARG A 148 20.17 10.86 16.13
C ARG A 148 21.45 10.09 16.48
N PRO A 149 22.65 10.51 16.00
CA PRO A 149 23.90 9.80 16.27
C PRO A 149 24.23 9.73 17.76
N ILE A 150 24.83 8.61 18.20
CA ILE A 150 25.41 8.43 19.54
C ILE A 150 26.91 8.79 19.45
N PRO A 151 27.50 9.49 20.43
CA PRO A 151 28.94 9.71 20.47
C PRO A 151 29.71 8.36 20.49
N PRO A 152 30.83 8.22 19.76
CA PRO A 152 31.58 6.97 19.73
C PRO A 152 32.10 6.62 21.13
N ALA A 153 31.85 5.39 21.57
CA ALA A 153 32.42 4.86 22.81
C ALA A 153 33.89 4.46 22.61
N ALA A 154 34.70 4.59 23.66
CA ALA A 154 36.13 4.31 23.65
C ALA A 154 36.46 2.83 23.34
N GLN A 155 37.52 2.65 22.54
CA GLN A 155 38.29 1.44 22.22
C GLN A 155 37.57 0.09 22.43
N ASP A 156 37.08 -0.50 21.34
CA ASP A 156 36.36 -1.77 21.37
C ASP A 156 37.32 -2.98 21.51
N ASN A 157 36.96 -3.90 22.41
CA ASN A 157 37.56 -5.24 22.49
C ASN A 157 36.94 -6.14 21.41
N ILE A 158 37.77 -6.75 20.57
CA ILE A 158 37.41 -7.74 19.55
C ILE A 158 37.54 -9.13 20.17
N THR A 159 36.52 -9.97 19.99
CA THR A 159 36.56 -11.39 20.34
C THR A 159 36.57 -12.23 19.07
N LEU A 160 37.51 -13.16 18.95
CA LEU A 160 37.55 -14.14 17.86
C LEU A 160 36.99 -15.46 18.37
N LEU A 161 35.95 -15.98 17.71
CA LEU A 161 35.33 -17.26 18.00
C LEU A 161 35.94 -18.34 17.12
N VAL A 162 36.64 -19.29 17.73
CA VAL A 162 37.49 -20.28 17.03
C VAL A 162 37.09 -21.71 17.41
N SER A 163 37.31 -22.64 16.49
CA SER A 163 37.13 -24.07 16.75
C SER A 163 38.31 -24.59 17.58
N GLU A 164 38.09 -25.60 18.44
CA GLU A 164 39.14 -26.19 19.28
C GLU A 164 40.32 -26.78 18.46
N HIS A 165 40.12 -26.99 17.16
CA HIS A 165 41.12 -27.50 16.23
C HIS A 165 41.84 -26.43 15.39
N ASP A 166 41.52 -25.14 15.55
CA ASP A 166 42.09 -24.07 14.73
C ASP A 166 43.25 -23.34 15.44
N SER A 167 44.49 -23.73 15.12
CA SER A 167 45.69 -23.11 15.70
C SER A 167 46.38 -22.10 14.78
N GLY A 168 46.05 -22.09 13.47
CA GLY A 168 46.77 -21.31 12.46
C GLY A 168 46.10 -19.98 12.09
N ALA A 169 44.87 -20.04 11.62
CA ALA A 169 44.15 -18.89 11.06
C ALA A 169 43.82 -17.83 12.14
N ALA A 170 43.33 -18.29 13.28
CA ALA A 170 43.02 -17.46 14.45
C ALA A 170 44.21 -16.63 14.96
N THR A 171 45.41 -17.20 14.89
CA THR A 171 46.63 -16.59 15.42
C THR A 171 47.13 -15.46 14.50
N GLU A 172 47.04 -15.66 13.19
CA GLU A 172 47.41 -14.65 12.19
C GLU A 172 46.44 -13.47 12.20
N VAL A 173 45.13 -13.73 12.26
CA VAL A 173 44.10 -12.69 12.41
C VAL A 173 44.30 -11.90 13.71
N SER A 174 44.58 -12.58 14.83
CA SER A 174 44.89 -11.92 16.10
C SER A 174 46.11 -11.01 16.02
N ARG A 175 47.16 -11.44 15.34
CA ARG A 175 48.41 -10.68 15.17
C ARG A 175 48.17 -9.38 14.41
N GLN A 176 47.41 -9.44 13.32
CA GLN A 176 47.13 -8.26 12.49
C GLN A 176 46.17 -7.28 13.15
N PHE A 177 45.13 -7.73 13.86
CA PHE A 177 44.26 -6.80 14.61
C PHE A 177 45.00 -6.11 15.76
N ARG A 178 45.92 -6.82 16.43
CA ARG A 178 46.80 -6.23 17.47
C ARG A 178 47.77 -5.20 16.89
N SER A 179 48.29 -5.41 15.67
CA SER A 179 49.17 -4.41 15.02
C SER A 179 48.43 -3.12 14.63
N HIS A 180 47.10 -3.18 14.52
CA HIS A 180 46.24 -2.02 14.26
C HIS A 180 45.66 -1.39 15.55
N GLY A 181 46.16 -1.78 16.74
CA GLY A 181 45.80 -1.16 18.02
C GLY A 181 44.47 -1.62 18.63
N SER A 182 43.90 -2.73 18.15
CA SER A 182 42.71 -3.36 18.74
C SER A 182 43.09 -4.41 19.80
N ILE A 183 42.30 -4.53 20.86
CA ILE A 183 42.46 -5.58 21.87
C ILE A 183 41.72 -6.82 21.36
N VAL A 184 42.42 -7.95 21.23
CA VAL A 184 41.88 -9.19 20.68
C VAL A 184 41.91 -10.31 21.71
N GLU A 185 40.74 -10.88 22.00
CA GLU A 185 40.52 -12.04 22.86
C GLU A 185 40.09 -13.26 22.03
N LEU A 186 40.65 -14.43 22.32
CA LEU A 186 40.31 -15.69 21.65
C LEU A 186 39.37 -16.50 22.53
N CYS A 187 38.26 -16.97 21.97
CA CYS A 187 37.27 -17.75 22.70
C CYS A 187 36.80 -18.95 21.88
N GLY A 188 36.62 -20.10 22.54
CA GLY A 188 35.91 -21.23 21.96
C GLY A 188 34.39 -21.01 21.99
N LEU A 189 33.64 -21.81 21.23
CA LEU A 189 32.17 -21.77 21.13
C LEU A 189 31.48 -21.71 22.51
N TYR A 190 32.11 -22.33 23.52
CA TYR A 190 31.56 -22.53 24.87
C TYR A 190 31.98 -21.48 25.91
N ASN A 191 32.87 -20.53 25.58
CA ASN A 191 33.45 -19.58 26.52
C ASN A 191 33.35 -18.11 26.05
N LEU A 192 32.18 -17.73 25.51
CA LEU A 192 32.02 -16.35 25.04
C LEU A 192 32.04 -15.33 26.19
N PRO A 193 32.87 -14.26 26.13
CA PRO A 193 32.92 -13.25 27.18
C PRO A 193 31.62 -12.44 27.20
N ARG A 194 31.07 -12.20 28.40
CA ARG A 194 29.78 -11.52 28.59
C ARG A 194 29.76 -10.05 28.15
N ASN A 195 30.93 -9.46 27.88
CA ASN A 195 31.09 -8.04 27.52
C ASN A 195 31.64 -7.83 26.09
N SER A 196 31.66 -8.86 25.25
CA SER A 196 32.15 -8.74 23.87
C SER A 196 31.17 -7.96 23.00
N ARG A 197 31.61 -6.80 22.50
CA ARG A 197 30.84 -5.96 21.57
C ARG A 197 31.01 -6.35 20.11
N PHE A 198 32.16 -6.94 19.75
CA PHE A 198 32.49 -7.32 18.39
C PHE A 198 33.05 -8.74 18.37
N VAL A 199 32.32 -9.68 17.78
CA VAL A 199 32.69 -11.10 17.72
C VAL A 199 32.90 -11.50 16.26
N ILE A 200 34.09 -11.98 15.90
CA ILE A 200 34.39 -12.52 14.56
C ILE A 200 34.34 -14.04 14.64
N VAL A 201 33.51 -14.69 13.84
CA VAL A 201 33.33 -16.15 13.85
C VAL A 201 34.21 -16.80 12.78
N LEU A 202 35.17 -17.62 13.22
CA LEU A 202 36.11 -18.35 12.37
C LEU A 202 35.88 -19.88 12.39
N LEU A 203 34.70 -20.33 12.83
CA LEU A 203 34.42 -21.75 13.09
C LEU A 203 34.44 -22.64 11.84
N ASP A 204 34.07 -22.09 10.67
CA ASP A 204 33.98 -22.82 9.39
C ASP A 204 35.23 -22.68 8.50
N VAL A 205 36.27 -21.95 8.95
CA VAL A 205 37.45 -21.63 8.14
C VAL A 205 38.28 -22.87 7.79
N VAL A 206 38.37 -23.82 8.72
CA VAL A 206 39.20 -25.04 8.55
C VAL A 206 38.36 -26.22 8.08
N SER A 207 37.13 -26.36 8.55
CA SER A 207 36.21 -27.44 8.18
C SER A 207 34.76 -27.03 8.42
N PRO A 208 33.79 -27.52 7.62
CA PRO A 208 32.39 -27.17 7.82
C PRO A 208 31.86 -27.74 9.14
N LEU A 209 31.63 -26.86 10.11
CA LEU A 209 31.19 -27.10 11.47
C LEU A 209 29.85 -27.85 11.48
N LEU A 210 28.82 -27.31 10.79
CA LEU A 210 27.48 -27.91 10.77
C LEU A 210 27.44 -29.29 10.10
N TYR A 211 28.35 -29.56 9.16
CA TYR A 211 28.41 -30.86 8.47
C TYR A 211 28.99 -31.96 9.35
N ASN A 212 29.96 -31.61 10.20
CA ASN A 212 30.66 -32.55 11.08
C ASN A 212 30.14 -32.52 12.53
N LEU A 213 29.04 -31.81 12.78
CA LEU A 213 28.49 -31.65 14.13
C LEU A 213 27.88 -32.97 14.61
N ASP A 214 28.29 -33.42 15.79
CA ASP A 214 27.63 -34.52 16.48
C ASP A 214 26.38 -34.02 17.25
N GLU A 215 25.60 -34.97 17.79
CA GLU A 215 24.33 -34.66 18.46
C GLU A 215 24.55 -33.79 19.72
N GLU A 216 25.66 -34.00 20.43
CA GLU A 216 26.04 -33.22 21.60
C GLU A 216 26.44 -31.78 21.20
N GLY A 217 27.27 -31.63 20.18
CA GLY A 217 27.64 -30.33 19.62
C GLY A 217 26.43 -29.57 19.06
N PHE A 218 25.47 -30.25 18.45
CA PHE A 218 24.23 -29.64 17.97
C PHE A 218 23.35 -29.11 19.11
N GLN A 219 23.19 -29.90 20.18
CA GLN A 219 22.39 -29.48 21.32
C GLN A 219 23.04 -28.28 22.04
N GLN A 220 24.36 -28.25 22.14
CA GLN A 220 25.09 -27.12 22.72
C GLN A 220 25.03 -25.86 21.84
N LEU A 221 25.15 -25.98 20.51
CA LEU A 221 24.98 -24.87 19.58
C LEU A 221 23.56 -24.29 19.66
N LYS A 222 22.55 -25.17 19.75
CA LYS A 222 21.16 -24.80 19.94
C LYS A 222 20.96 -24.05 21.26
N ASP A 223 21.53 -24.53 22.36
CA ASP A 223 21.44 -23.87 23.66
C ASP A 223 22.18 -22.53 23.69
N PHE A 224 23.30 -22.40 22.97
CA PHE A 224 24.00 -21.13 22.77
C PHE A 224 23.12 -20.12 22.01
N ILE A 225 22.54 -20.50 20.87
CA ILE A 225 21.68 -19.63 20.05
C ILE A 225 20.39 -19.24 20.81
N LEU A 226 19.77 -20.20 21.51
CA LEU A 226 18.58 -19.94 22.32
C LEU A 226 18.90 -19.11 23.58
N GLY A 227 20.08 -19.27 24.16
CA GLY A 227 20.60 -18.46 25.26
C GLY A 227 20.75 -16.98 24.88
N LEU A 228 21.15 -16.69 23.63
CA LEU A 228 21.18 -15.33 23.08
C LEU A 228 19.77 -14.70 22.97
N SER A 229 18.73 -15.53 22.84
CA SER A 229 17.34 -15.13 22.59
C SER A 229 16.54 -14.88 23.88
N ASN A 230 16.92 -15.51 24.99
CA ASN A 230 16.11 -15.56 26.23
C ASN A 230 16.31 -14.38 27.21
N HIS A 231 17.09 -13.35 26.88
CA HIS A 231 17.31 -12.19 27.76
C HIS A 231 16.30 -11.05 27.52
N HIS A 232 15.01 -11.38 27.55
CA HIS A 232 13.92 -10.42 27.37
C HIS A 232 13.62 -9.52 28.60
N GLU A 233 14.28 -9.70 29.74
CA GLU A 233 13.89 -9.02 30.99
C GLU A 233 14.95 -8.16 31.69
N CYS A 234 16.14 -7.93 31.14
CA CYS A 234 17.13 -7.05 31.79
C CYS A 234 17.31 -5.73 31.03
N VAL A 235 16.68 -4.68 31.57
CA VAL A 235 16.66 -3.29 31.10
C VAL A 235 18.05 -2.61 31.09
N ASN A 236 19.15 -3.28 31.47
CA ASN A 236 20.48 -2.64 31.55
C ASN A 236 21.69 -3.56 31.22
N VAL A 237 21.52 -4.62 30.42
CA VAL A 237 22.67 -5.39 29.91
C VAL A 237 22.93 -5.03 28.44
N PRO A 238 24.17 -4.71 28.03
CA PRO A 238 24.45 -4.45 26.61
C PRO A 238 24.09 -5.71 25.82
N LYS A 239 23.03 -5.63 25.01
CA LYS A 239 22.68 -6.69 24.04
C LYS A 239 23.95 -7.05 23.26
N LEU A 240 24.35 -8.32 23.33
CA LEU A 240 25.50 -8.83 22.60
C LEU A 240 25.29 -8.50 21.11
N CYS A 241 26.14 -7.64 20.55
CA CYS A 241 26.01 -7.18 19.17
C CYS A 241 26.83 -8.11 18.28
N ILE A 242 26.22 -9.20 17.79
CA ILE A 242 26.91 -10.13 16.89
C ILE A 242 26.81 -9.60 15.45
N SER A 243 27.97 -9.44 14.81
CA SER A 243 28.10 -9.28 13.36
C SER A 243 28.87 -10.48 12.83
N THR A 244 28.37 -11.13 11.79
CA THR A 244 28.99 -12.32 11.19
C THR A 244 29.60 -11.92 9.84
N LEU A 245 30.83 -12.37 9.59
CA LEU A 245 31.49 -12.23 8.29
C LEU A 245 31.89 -13.62 7.82
N GLU A 246 31.38 -14.02 6.67
CA GLU A 246 31.80 -15.23 5.98
C GLU A 246 33.00 -14.92 5.08
N VAL A 247 34.09 -15.67 5.28
CA VAL A 247 35.35 -15.52 4.55
C VAL A 247 35.73 -16.86 3.95
N ASN A 248 35.83 -16.92 2.61
CA ASN A 248 36.20 -18.14 1.91
C ASN A 248 37.70 -18.48 2.04
N GLN A 249 38.57 -17.47 2.12
CA GLN A 249 40.02 -17.60 2.30
C GLN A 249 40.56 -16.40 3.08
N LEU A 250 41.44 -16.66 4.07
CA LEU A 250 42.10 -15.62 4.87
C LEU A 250 43.46 -15.29 4.27
N ASP A 251 43.49 -14.39 3.29
CA ASP A 251 44.70 -13.76 2.76
C ASP A 251 44.87 -12.32 3.30
N ASP A 252 46.02 -11.68 3.03
CA ASP A 252 46.30 -10.32 3.51
C ASP A 252 45.25 -9.29 3.03
N GLU A 253 44.66 -9.50 1.85
CA GLU A 253 43.59 -8.66 1.30
C GLU A 253 42.28 -8.81 2.10
N ALA A 254 41.91 -10.04 2.46
CA ALA A 254 40.75 -10.31 3.32
C ALA A 254 40.89 -9.64 4.68
N ILE A 255 42.09 -9.63 5.26
CA ILE A 255 42.36 -9.00 6.55
C ILE A 255 42.28 -7.47 6.46
N GLN A 256 42.79 -6.86 5.38
CA GLN A 256 42.68 -5.43 5.17
C GLN A 256 41.21 -4.97 4.97
N ASN A 257 40.42 -5.80 4.29
CA ASN A 257 38.98 -5.60 4.13
C ASN A 257 38.23 -5.74 5.46
N LEU A 258 38.63 -6.67 6.32
CA LEU A 258 38.11 -6.86 7.68
C LEU A 258 38.32 -5.62 8.57
N VAL A 259 39.52 -5.04 8.57
CA VAL A 259 39.83 -3.80 9.31
C VAL A 259 39.05 -2.60 8.76
N SER A 260 38.89 -2.53 7.44
CA SER A 260 38.08 -1.50 6.77
C SER A 260 36.59 -1.65 7.13
N LEU A 261 36.09 -2.88 7.22
CA LEU A 261 34.73 -3.20 7.63
C LEU A 261 34.49 -2.84 9.09
N GLN A 262 35.43 -3.14 10.00
CA GLN A 262 35.34 -2.71 11.40
C GLN A 262 35.21 -1.19 11.50
N SER A 263 36.04 -0.44 10.77
CA SER A 263 35.98 1.01 10.72
C SER A 263 34.66 1.54 10.14
N HIS A 264 34.08 0.82 9.17
CA HIS A 264 32.78 1.13 8.57
C HIS A 264 31.62 0.85 9.52
N ILE A 265 31.61 -0.32 10.18
CA ILE A 265 30.61 -0.71 11.18
C ILE A 265 30.64 0.28 12.35
N HIS A 266 31.82 0.67 12.83
CA HIS A 266 31.93 1.64 13.93
C HIS A 266 31.40 3.04 13.52
N LYS A 267 31.55 3.44 12.25
CA LYS A 267 30.98 4.68 11.72
C LYS A 267 29.46 4.61 11.47
N HIS A 268 28.91 3.42 11.24
CA HIS A 268 27.51 3.22 10.82
C HIS A 268 26.71 2.27 11.73
N GLU A 269 27.19 2.01 12.95
CA GLU A 269 26.66 1.01 13.91
C GLU A 269 25.15 1.18 14.18
N ILE A 270 24.70 2.43 14.07
CA ILE A 270 23.33 2.88 14.28
C ILE A 270 22.40 2.49 13.11
N CYS A 271 22.92 2.46 11.87
CA CYS A 271 22.15 2.11 10.67
C CYS A 271 21.83 0.60 10.61
N HIS A 272 22.73 -0.25 11.13
CA HIS A 272 22.57 -1.72 11.21
C HIS A 272 21.61 -2.20 12.32
N ARG A 273 21.15 -1.31 13.21
CA ARG A 273 20.14 -1.65 14.23
C ARG A 273 18.70 -1.67 13.69
N TRP A 274 18.46 -1.10 12.51
CA TRP A 274 17.13 -0.78 12.00
C TRP A 274 16.67 -1.58 10.80
N THR A 275 17.54 -1.71 9.81
CA THR A 275 17.13 -2.15 8.47
C THR A 275 16.91 -3.65 8.36
N GLY A 276 17.33 -4.43 9.37
CA GLY A 276 17.58 -5.87 9.23
C GLY A 276 18.62 -6.19 8.15
N ARG A 277 19.19 -5.17 7.47
CA ARG A 277 20.19 -5.33 6.42
C ARG A 277 21.57 -5.36 7.08
N GLY A 278 22.32 -6.39 6.73
CA GLY A 278 23.77 -6.40 6.88
C GLY A 278 24.27 -6.42 8.31
N ARG A 279 23.96 -7.47 9.07
CA ARG A 279 24.93 -7.97 10.06
C ARG A 279 25.63 -9.24 9.60
N GLU A 280 25.19 -9.78 8.48
CA GLU A 280 25.84 -10.81 7.72
C GLU A 280 26.53 -10.16 6.53
N TYR A 281 27.84 -10.29 6.53
CA TYR A 281 28.72 -9.86 5.45
C TYR A 281 29.32 -11.09 4.80
N ALA A 282 29.53 -11.05 3.49
CA ALA A 282 30.25 -12.11 2.78
C ALA A 282 31.38 -11.48 1.96
N LEU A 283 32.61 -11.93 2.16
CA LEU A 283 33.75 -11.54 1.33
C LEU A 283 33.85 -12.49 0.13
N VAL A 284 33.52 -11.99 -1.05
CA VAL A 284 33.57 -12.75 -2.30
C VAL A 284 34.48 -12.03 -3.29
N LYS A 285 35.63 -12.64 -3.62
CA LYS A 285 36.62 -12.10 -4.58
C LYS A 285 37.07 -10.66 -4.24
N GLY A 286 37.43 -10.40 -2.98
CA GLY A 286 37.90 -9.09 -2.52
C GLY A 286 36.80 -8.03 -2.34
N VAL A 287 35.53 -8.37 -2.57
CA VAL A 287 34.38 -7.46 -2.42
C VAL A 287 33.51 -7.90 -1.24
N ILE A 288 33.17 -6.95 -0.36
CA ILE A 288 32.25 -7.19 0.76
C ILE A 288 30.82 -7.05 0.27
N HIS A 289 30.06 -8.14 0.35
CA HIS A 289 28.63 -8.19 0.08
C HIS A 289 27.84 -8.10 1.39
N THR A 290 26.64 -7.51 1.32
CA THR A 290 25.67 -7.53 2.42
C THR A 290 24.49 -8.42 2.03
N VAL A 291 23.99 -9.20 2.98
CA VAL A 291 22.76 -9.98 2.76
C VAL A 291 21.57 -9.03 2.75
N SER A 292 20.82 -9.06 1.65
CA SER A 292 19.56 -8.32 1.49
C SER A 292 18.42 -9.31 1.36
N LEU A 293 17.60 -9.43 2.40
CA LEU A 293 16.26 -10.02 2.27
C LEU A 293 15.40 -9.08 1.43
N GLN A 294 15.11 -9.48 0.19
CA GLN A 294 14.07 -8.84 -0.60
C GLN A 294 12.74 -9.52 -0.30
N SER A 295 11.76 -8.73 0.15
CA SER A 295 10.37 -9.14 0.07
C SER A 295 9.99 -9.16 -1.40
N VAL A 296 9.81 -10.35 -1.95
CA VAL A 296 9.15 -10.51 -3.24
C VAL A 296 7.66 -10.33 -2.96
N PRO A 297 6.96 -9.38 -3.59
CA PRO A 297 5.51 -9.28 -3.46
C PRO A 297 4.90 -10.64 -3.80
N ALA A 298 3.98 -11.14 -2.97
CA ALA A 298 3.25 -12.39 -3.25
C ALA A 298 2.52 -12.36 -4.62
N THR A 299 2.44 -11.20 -5.27
CA THR A 299 1.91 -11.01 -6.63
C THR A 299 2.90 -11.39 -7.74
N GLN A 300 4.21 -11.54 -7.45
CA GLN A 300 5.20 -12.03 -8.41
C GLN A 300 5.45 -13.53 -8.34
N GLU A 301 5.13 -14.19 -7.22
CA GLU A 301 5.08 -15.65 -7.17
C GLU A 301 3.70 -16.13 -7.66
N PHE A 302 3.71 -16.91 -8.73
CA PHE A 302 2.55 -17.46 -9.44
C PHE A 302 1.77 -16.48 -10.36
N THR A 303 2.45 -15.82 -11.30
CA THR A 303 1.87 -15.88 -12.66
C THR A 303 2.04 -17.31 -13.16
N LYS A 304 1.19 -18.21 -12.65
CA LYS A 304 0.87 -19.43 -13.40
C LYS A 304 0.54 -18.96 -14.82
N PRO A 305 1.06 -19.62 -15.87
CA PRO A 305 0.63 -19.29 -17.22
C PRO A 305 -0.89 -19.29 -17.22
N ILE A 306 -1.46 -18.14 -17.61
CA ILE A 306 -2.90 -17.91 -17.59
C ILE A 306 -3.58 -19.09 -18.27
N ASP A 307 -4.26 -19.95 -17.50
CA ASP A 307 -5.02 -21.04 -18.10
C ASP A 307 -6.28 -20.41 -18.69
N ASN A 308 -6.26 -20.19 -20.01
CA ASN A 308 -7.39 -19.63 -20.75
C ASN A 308 -8.64 -20.54 -20.71
N LYS A 309 -8.57 -21.73 -20.10
CA LYS A 309 -9.72 -22.63 -19.94
C LYS A 309 -10.60 -22.28 -18.74
N LEU A 310 -10.05 -21.67 -17.70
CA LEU A 310 -10.80 -21.36 -16.48
C LEU A 310 -11.58 -20.04 -16.63
N PRO A 311 -12.82 -19.97 -16.14
CA PRO A 311 -13.59 -18.74 -16.17
C PRO A 311 -12.97 -17.70 -15.23
N LYS A 312 -13.00 -16.44 -15.65
CA LYS A 312 -12.42 -15.32 -14.90
C LYS A 312 -13.51 -14.33 -14.53
N LYS A 313 -13.35 -13.69 -13.38
CA LYS A 313 -14.22 -12.63 -12.87
C LYS A 313 -13.38 -11.40 -12.54
N LEU A 314 -13.85 -10.23 -12.92
CA LEU A 314 -13.22 -8.98 -12.54
C LEU A 314 -13.51 -8.73 -11.05
N SER A 315 -12.44 -8.62 -10.27
CA SER A 315 -12.50 -8.46 -8.81
C SER A 315 -11.79 -7.18 -8.41
N LEU A 316 -12.26 -6.54 -7.35
CA LEU A 316 -11.64 -5.34 -6.78
C LEU A 316 -10.82 -5.75 -5.54
N GLU A 317 -9.53 -5.44 -5.50
CA GLU A 317 -8.71 -5.80 -4.33
C GLU A 317 -8.97 -4.88 -3.14
N PHE A 318 -9.12 -3.57 -3.40
CA PHE A 318 -9.40 -2.58 -2.38
C PHE A 318 -10.60 -1.71 -2.76
N ILE A 319 -11.61 -1.73 -1.88
CA ILE A 319 -12.80 -0.90 -2.03
C ILE A 319 -12.41 0.58 -2.04
N GLY A 320 -12.96 1.34 -3.00
CA GLY A 320 -12.68 2.77 -3.20
C GLY A 320 -11.50 3.08 -4.13
N LEU A 321 -10.70 2.08 -4.53
CA LEU A 321 -9.55 2.25 -5.42
C LEU A 321 -9.78 1.46 -6.73
N LEU A 322 -10.31 2.13 -7.76
CA LEU A 322 -10.64 1.51 -9.05
C LEU A 322 -9.42 0.89 -9.76
N ASP A 323 -8.22 1.40 -9.51
CA ASP A 323 -6.97 0.90 -10.10
C ASP A 323 -6.58 -0.50 -9.58
N THR A 324 -7.32 -1.01 -8.60
CA THR A 324 -7.15 -2.35 -8.03
C THR A 324 -8.09 -3.38 -8.64
N LEU A 325 -8.72 -3.05 -9.79
CA LEU A 325 -9.50 -4.00 -10.57
C LEU A 325 -8.58 -5.01 -11.26
N VAL A 326 -8.73 -6.28 -10.90
CA VAL A 326 -7.92 -7.39 -11.42
C VAL A 326 -8.78 -8.55 -11.87
N TRP A 327 -8.37 -9.23 -12.93
CA TRP A 327 -9.00 -10.48 -13.34
C TRP A 327 -8.53 -11.61 -12.45
N ARG A 328 -9.47 -12.28 -11.77
CA ARG A 328 -9.18 -13.47 -10.95
C ARG A 328 -9.87 -14.69 -11.54
N GLU A 329 -9.18 -15.82 -11.48
CA GLU A 329 -9.78 -17.11 -11.80
C GLU A 329 -10.88 -17.43 -10.79
N HIS A 330 -12.00 -17.98 -11.27
CA HIS A 330 -13.10 -18.36 -10.43
C HIS A 330 -13.44 -19.83 -10.64
N SER A 331 -13.77 -20.51 -9.55
CA SER A 331 -14.21 -21.91 -9.59
C SER A 331 -15.50 -22.04 -10.39
N HIS A 332 -15.55 -23.04 -11.27
CA HIS A 332 -16.76 -23.38 -12.01
C HIS A 332 -17.67 -24.25 -11.13
N SER A 333 -18.92 -23.84 -10.98
CA SER A 333 -19.98 -24.62 -10.32
C SER A 333 -20.64 -25.57 -11.32
N LEU A 334 -21.04 -26.75 -10.85
CA LEU A 334 -21.88 -27.67 -11.63
C LEU A 334 -23.20 -26.98 -12.02
N LEU A 335 -23.63 -27.18 -13.26
CA LEU A 335 -24.85 -26.58 -13.79
C LEU A 335 -26.09 -27.24 -13.18
N GLY A 336 -26.94 -26.44 -12.53
CA GLY A 336 -28.24 -26.90 -12.00
C GLY A 336 -29.26 -27.24 -13.10
N ASP A 337 -30.30 -27.99 -12.73
CA ASP A 337 -31.34 -28.44 -13.67
C ASP A 337 -32.12 -27.29 -14.34
N ASP A 338 -32.31 -26.16 -13.66
CA ASP A 338 -33.05 -24.98 -14.09
C ASP A 338 -32.13 -23.79 -14.47
N GLU A 339 -30.84 -24.03 -14.53
CA GLU A 339 -29.83 -23.01 -14.79
C GLU A 339 -29.35 -23.01 -16.24
N VAL A 340 -28.77 -21.89 -16.65
CA VAL A 340 -28.09 -21.70 -17.92
C VAL A 340 -26.67 -21.22 -17.67
N GLU A 341 -25.73 -21.77 -18.43
CA GLU A 341 -24.35 -21.29 -18.49
C GLU A 341 -24.14 -20.48 -19.77
N ILE A 342 -23.58 -19.29 -19.65
CA ILE A 342 -23.40 -18.33 -20.74
C ILE A 342 -21.92 -17.95 -20.84
N ASP A 343 -21.37 -18.06 -22.06
CA ASP A 343 -20.10 -17.43 -22.40
C ASP A 343 -20.35 -15.94 -22.68
N VAL A 344 -19.92 -15.10 -21.73
CA VAL A 344 -20.21 -13.66 -21.70
C VAL A 344 -19.37 -12.94 -22.75
N ARG A 345 -20.00 -12.07 -23.54
CA ARG A 345 -19.35 -11.28 -24.60
C ARG A 345 -19.25 -9.82 -24.24
N CYS A 346 -20.33 -9.25 -23.70
CA CYS A 346 -20.38 -7.84 -23.30
C CYS A 346 -21.11 -7.72 -21.95
N VAL A 347 -20.69 -6.77 -21.13
CA VAL A 347 -21.30 -6.47 -19.84
C VAL A 347 -21.65 -4.98 -19.82
N GLY A 348 -22.88 -4.65 -19.43
CA GLY A 348 -23.33 -3.27 -19.27
C GLY A 348 -22.93 -2.73 -17.92
N LEU A 349 -22.17 -1.63 -17.90
CA LEU A 349 -21.80 -0.93 -16.68
C LEU A 349 -22.89 0.06 -16.27
N ASN A 350 -23.27 0.01 -15.00
CA ASN A 350 -24.29 0.87 -14.42
C ASN A 350 -23.71 1.69 -13.25
N PHE A 351 -24.37 2.79 -12.89
CA PHE A 351 -23.96 3.61 -11.73
C PHE A 351 -23.92 2.80 -10.43
N ARG A 352 -24.74 1.75 -10.35
CA ARG A 352 -24.70 0.73 -9.28
C ARG A 352 -23.31 0.13 -9.12
N ASP A 353 -22.63 -0.22 -10.20
CA ASP A 353 -21.33 -0.89 -10.15
C ASP A 353 -20.25 0.04 -9.60
N ILE A 354 -20.32 1.33 -9.97
CA ILE A 354 -19.46 2.37 -9.42
C ILE A 354 -19.72 2.54 -7.91
N ALA A 355 -20.99 2.62 -7.51
CA ALA A 355 -21.33 2.78 -6.10
C ALA A 355 -20.88 1.58 -5.23
N ILE A 356 -20.99 0.35 -5.77
CA ILE A 356 -20.44 -0.87 -5.13
C ILE A 356 -18.92 -0.79 -5.04
N SER A 357 -18.25 -0.34 -6.10
CA SER A 357 -16.78 -0.22 -6.09
C SER A 357 -16.26 0.78 -5.07
N TYR A 358 -17.04 1.81 -4.73
CA TYR A 358 -16.74 2.77 -3.65
C TYR A 358 -17.21 2.31 -2.25
N GLY A 359 -17.82 1.13 -2.14
CA GLY A 359 -18.29 0.61 -0.86
C GLY A 359 -19.54 1.29 -0.31
N LEU A 360 -20.33 1.95 -1.17
CA LEU A 360 -21.54 2.66 -0.73
C LEU A 360 -22.68 1.69 -0.39
N PHE A 361 -22.77 0.54 -1.08
CA PHE A 361 -23.71 -0.54 -0.78
C PHE A 361 -23.31 -1.85 -1.50
N GLY A 362 -23.91 -2.97 -1.10
CA GLY A 362 -23.72 -4.28 -1.74
C GLY A 362 -22.34 -4.90 -1.51
N TYR A 363 -22.05 -5.99 -2.22
CA TYR A 363 -20.75 -6.66 -2.18
C TYR A 363 -20.05 -6.50 -3.53
N THR A 364 -18.71 -6.40 -3.54
CA THR A 364 -17.91 -6.29 -4.77
C THR A 364 -18.11 -7.48 -5.72
N GLU A 365 -18.49 -8.64 -5.17
CA GLU A 365 -18.85 -9.81 -5.95
C GLU A 365 -20.12 -9.64 -6.82
N ASP A 366 -20.98 -8.68 -6.49
CA ASP A 366 -22.22 -8.38 -7.21
C ASP A 366 -22.04 -7.37 -8.34
N MET A 367 -20.80 -6.93 -8.61
CA MET A 367 -20.52 -5.99 -9.69
C MET A 367 -20.83 -6.61 -11.07
N GLY A 368 -21.41 -5.78 -11.94
CA GLY A 368 -22.01 -6.20 -13.19
C GLY A 368 -23.38 -6.82 -12.94
N TYR A 369 -24.43 -6.16 -13.42
CA TYR A 369 -25.78 -6.70 -13.31
C TYR A 369 -26.32 -7.21 -14.65
N GLU A 370 -25.92 -6.66 -15.78
CA GLU A 370 -26.46 -7.04 -17.09
C GLU A 370 -25.37 -7.33 -18.10
N GLY A 371 -25.69 -8.13 -19.11
CA GLY A 371 -24.78 -8.43 -20.18
C GLY A 371 -25.45 -9.17 -21.33
N SER A 372 -24.62 -9.55 -22.29
CA SER A 372 -25.02 -10.36 -23.43
C SER A 372 -23.93 -11.38 -23.77
N GLY A 373 -24.34 -12.49 -24.35
CA GLY A 373 -23.44 -13.60 -24.63
C GLY A 373 -24.10 -14.73 -25.40
N VAL A 374 -23.41 -15.87 -25.40
CA VAL A 374 -23.86 -17.08 -26.08
C VAL A 374 -24.08 -18.17 -25.05
N VAL A 375 -25.24 -18.83 -25.12
CA VAL A 375 -25.55 -19.97 -24.26
C VAL A 375 -24.56 -21.09 -24.54
N ARG A 376 -23.87 -21.54 -23.50
CA ARG A 376 -22.90 -22.63 -23.55
C ARG A 376 -23.54 -23.97 -23.23
N ALA A 377 -24.31 -24.00 -22.15
CA ALA A 377 -24.99 -25.20 -21.65
C ALA A 377 -26.29 -24.80 -20.95
N VAL A 378 -27.23 -25.74 -20.90
CA VAL A 378 -28.52 -25.56 -20.22
C VAL A 378 -28.81 -26.77 -19.34
N GLY A 379 -29.44 -26.52 -18.20
CA GLY A 379 -29.93 -27.57 -17.30
C GLY A 379 -31.05 -28.39 -17.93
N SER A 380 -31.29 -29.57 -17.37
CA SER A 380 -32.24 -30.57 -17.90
C SER A 380 -33.70 -30.08 -17.99
N LYS A 381 -34.09 -29.10 -17.17
CA LYS A 381 -35.45 -28.54 -17.08
C LYS A 381 -35.62 -27.24 -17.89
N VAL A 382 -34.56 -26.75 -18.56
CA VAL A 382 -34.62 -25.53 -19.37
C VAL A 382 -35.11 -25.85 -20.78
N LEU A 383 -36.28 -25.33 -21.15
CA LEU A 383 -36.94 -25.65 -22.42
C LEU A 383 -36.87 -24.54 -23.48
N HIS A 384 -36.67 -23.28 -23.06
CA HIS A 384 -36.74 -22.10 -23.93
C HIS A 384 -35.38 -21.65 -24.49
N LEU A 385 -34.27 -22.19 -23.96
CA LEU A 385 -32.90 -21.90 -24.39
C LEU A 385 -32.16 -23.18 -24.75
N ARG A 386 -31.18 -23.06 -25.65
CA ARG A 386 -30.32 -24.14 -26.12
C ARG A 386 -28.89 -23.64 -26.32
N PRO A 387 -27.87 -24.51 -26.20
CA PRO A 387 -26.50 -24.17 -26.56
C PRO A 387 -26.39 -23.51 -27.94
N GLY A 388 -25.59 -22.45 -28.04
CA GLY A 388 -25.42 -21.64 -29.25
C GLY A 388 -26.38 -20.44 -29.36
N ASP A 389 -27.45 -20.39 -28.57
CA ASP A 389 -28.38 -19.25 -28.58
C ASP A 389 -27.69 -17.96 -28.15
N ARG A 390 -27.97 -16.87 -28.88
CA ARG A 390 -27.54 -15.52 -28.51
C ARG A 390 -28.54 -14.95 -27.52
N VAL A 391 -28.04 -14.46 -26.38
CA VAL A 391 -28.89 -14.00 -25.28
C VAL A 391 -28.42 -12.67 -24.70
N MET A 392 -29.37 -11.92 -24.15
CA MET A 392 -29.14 -10.88 -23.15
C MET A 392 -29.62 -11.41 -21.79
N PHE A 393 -29.00 -10.96 -20.70
CA PHE A 393 -29.32 -11.44 -19.37
C PHE A 393 -29.11 -10.38 -18.29
N GLY A 394 -29.80 -10.55 -17.16
CA GLY A 394 -29.71 -9.67 -15.99
C GLY A 394 -29.55 -10.47 -14.70
N HIS A 395 -28.35 -10.49 -14.14
CA HIS A 395 -28.04 -11.14 -12.87
C HIS A 395 -26.80 -10.49 -12.19
N PRO A 396 -26.77 -10.32 -10.85
CA PRO A 396 -25.58 -9.85 -10.14
C PRO A 396 -24.33 -10.70 -10.40
N GLY A 397 -23.16 -10.05 -10.40
CA GLY A 397 -21.86 -10.70 -10.58
C GLY A 397 -21.56 -11.08 -12.04
N SER A 398 -22.03 -10.27 -12.99
CA SER A 398 -21.92 -10.49 -14.43
C SER A 398 -20.62 -9.97 -15.05
N LEU A 399 -19.77 -9.23 -14.31
CA LEU A 399 -18.42 -8.84 -14.76
C LEU A 399 -17.45 -10.05 -14.76
N CYS A 400 -17.69 -10.98 -15.68
CA CYS A 400 -16.98 -12.24 -15.80
C CYS A 400 -16.96 -12.74 -17.25
N THR A 401 -16.13 -13.74 -17.55
CA THR A 401 -16.05 -14.35 -18.88
C THR A 401 -17.08 -15.47 -19.07
N ARG A 402 -17.54 -16.08 -17.98
CA ARG A 402 -18.57 -17.12 -17.99
C ARG A 402 -19.46 -16.98 -16.78
N ARG A 403 -20.77 -17.16 -16.98
CA ARG A 403 -21.76 -16.99 -15.92
C ARG A 403 -22.79 -18.12 -15.94
N THR A 404 -23.04 -18.68 -14.77
CA THR A 404 -24.19 -19.54 -14.50
C THR A 404 -25.25 -18.76 -13.75
N MET A 405 -26.52 -18.92 -14.14
CA MET A 405 -27.67 -18.28 -13.51
C MET A 405 -28.95 -19.06 -13.80
N PRO A 406 -30.05 -18.83 -13.05
CA PRO A 406 -31.35 -19.40 -13.40
C PRO A 406 -31.81 -18.95 -14.80
N ALA A 407 -32.32 -19.88 -15.60
CA ALA A 407 -32.57 -19.65 -17.02
C ALA A 407 -33.68 -18.62 -17.33
N ASN A 408 -34.49 -18.26 -16.34
CA ASN A 408 -35.52 -17.21 -16.46
C ASN A 408 -34.93 -15.79 -16.53
N PHE A 409 -33.66 -15.59 -16.17
CA PHE A 409 -32.96 -14.30 -16.26
C PHE A 409 -32.26 -14.06 -17.61
N ALA A 410 -32.32 -15.03 -18.53
CA ALA A 410 -31.72 -14.94 -19.85
C ALA A 410 -32.79 -15.01 -20.95
N HIS A 411 -32.69 -14.10 -21.92
CA HIS A 411 -33.63 -13.96 -23.03
C HIS A 411 -32.90 -13.95 -24.36
N LYS A 412 -33.43 -14.69 -25.35
CA LYS A 412 -32.87 -14.70 -26.70
C LYS A 412 -32.90 -13.31 -27.32
N ILE A 413 -31.83 -12.96 -28.02
CA ILE A 413 -31.75 -11.76 -28.86
C ILE A 413 -31.77 -12.16 -30.34
N PRO A 414 -32.36 -11.32 -31.22
CA PRO A 414 -32.34 -11.56 -32.66
C PRO A 414 -30.93 -11.54 -33.25
N ASP A 415 -30.72 -12.25 -34.36
CA ASP A 415 -29.41 -12.31 -35.01
C ASP A 415 -28.92 -10.94 -35.54
N THR A 416 -29.85 -10.02 -35.80
CA THR A 416 -29.55 -8.67 -36.28
C THR A 416 -29.03 -7.74 -35.19
N TRP A 417 -29.14 -8.11 -33.91
CA TRP A 417 -28.70 -7.26 -32.80
C TRP A 417 -27.23 -7.55 -32.48
N SER A 418 -26.45 -6.53 -32.16
CA SER A 418 -25.08 -6.73 -31.66
C SER A 418 -25.08 -7.08 -30.17
N PHE A 419 -24.00 -7.71 -29.68
CA PHE A 419 -23.86 -8.01 -28.26
C PHE A 419 -23.73 -6.73 -27.42
N GLU A 420 -22.97 -5.76 -27.92
CA GLU A 420 -22.73 -4.46 -27.26
C GLU A 420 -24.05 -3.72 -27.05
N LYS A 421 -24.88 -3.63 -28.09
CA LYS A 421 -26.19 -2.99 -28.01
C LYS A 421 -27.10 -3.71 -27.01
N SER A 422 -27.06 -5.04 -26.99
CA SER A 422 -27.94 -5.85 -26.14
C SER A 422 -27.56 -5.81 -24.65
N ALA A 423 -26.28 -5.61 -24.35
CA ALA A 423 -25.76 -5.63 -22.98
C ALA A 423 -26.20 -4.45 -22.11
N GLY A 424 -26.73 -3.36 -22.70
CA GLY A 424 -27.16 -2.16 -21.97
C GLY A 424 -28.68 -1.92 -21.97
N LEU A 425 -29.50 -2.95 -22.25
CA LEU A 425 -30.95 -2.79 -22.40
C LEU A 425 -31.76 -3.20 -21.16
N ILE A 426 -31.34 -4.24 -20.43
CA ILE A 426 -32.20 -4.86 -19.41
C ILE A 426 -32.44 -3.92 -18.25
N VAL A 427 -31.37 -3.38 -17.64
CA VAL A 427 -31.47 -2.51 -16.47
C VAL A 427 -32.26 -1.25 -16.80
N VAL A 428 -31.92 -0.61 -17.93
CA VAL A 428 -32.54 0.66 -18.32
C VAL A 428 -34.03 0.50 -18.62
N TYR A 429 -34.42 -0.49 -19.42
CA TYR A 429 -35.83 -0.68 -19.79
C TYR A 429 -36.65 -1.28 -18.65
N ALA A 430 -36.10 -2.22 -17.86
CA ALA A 430 -36.80 -2.75 -16.69
C ALA A 430 -37.10 -1.63 -15.67
N THR A 431 -36.13 -0.74 -15.43
CA THR A 431 -36.32 0.43 -14.56
C THR A 431 -37.42 1.34 -15.09
N VAL A 432 -37.40 1.67 -16.38
CA VAL A 432 -38.40 2.54 -17.01
C VAL A 432 -39.80 1.92 -16.97
N ILE A 433 -39.94 0.66 -17.34
CA ILE A 433 -41.23 -0.03 -17.35
C ILE A 433 -41.78 -0.14 -15.93
N TRP A 434 -40.96 -0.51 -14.96
CA TRP A 434 -41.40 -0.56 -13.56
C TRP A 434 -41.84 0.82 -13.07
N CYS A 435 -41.02 1.85 -13.24
CA CYS A 435 -41.31 3.20 -12.74
C CYS A 435 -42.49 3.85 -13.46
N LEU A 436 -42.58 3.77 -14.79
CA LEU A 436 -43.58 4.49 -15.56
C LEU A 436 -44.85 3.68 -15.82
N ALA A 437 -44.75 2.36 -16.05
CA ALA A 437 -45.91 1.53 -16.35
C ALA A 437 -46.59 1.01 -15.08
N VAL A 438 -45.80 0.55 -14.09
CA VAL A 438 -46.32 -0.14 -12.90
C VAL A 438 -46.56 0.86 -11.77
N VAL A 439 -45.53 1.60 -11.36
CA VAL A 439 -45.62 2.53 -10.21
C VAL A 439 -46.33 3.82 -10.59
N GLY A 440 -45.88 4.48 -11.66
CA GLY A 440 -46.43 5.75 -12.14
C GLY A 440 -47.71 5.61 -12.96
N ALA A 441 -48.03 4.40 -13.41
CA ALA A 441 -49.24 4.06 -14.18
C ALA A 441 -49.55 5.04 -15.34
N LEU A 442 -48.52 5.44 -16.10
CA LEU A 442 -48.60 6.45 -17.15
C LEU A 442 -49.59 6.03 -18.26
N ARG A 443 -50.50 6.94 -18.59
CA ARG A 443 -51.58 6.79 -19.58
C ARG A 443 -51.40 7.72 -20.76
N ASN A 444 -52.07 7.38 -21.86
CA ASN A 444 -52.11 8.19 -23.08
C ASN A 444 -52.63 9.61 -22.77
N GLY A 445 -51.99 10.62 -23.38
CA GLY A 445 -52.32 12.03 -23.22
C GLY A 445 -51.75 12.69 -21.97
N GLN A 446 -51.16 11.94 -21.03
CA GLN A 446 -50.49 12.51 -19.86
C GLN A 446 -49.13 13.11 -20.22
N THR A 447 -48.62 13.97 -19.35
CA THR A 447 -47.30 14.60 -19.48
C THR A 447 -46.30 13.94 -18.54
N GLY A 448 -45.04 13.80 -18.99
CA GLY A 448 -43.93 13.29 -18.18
C GLY A 448 -42.70 14.18 -18.30
N LEU A 449 -42.03 14.47 -17.18
CA LEU A 449 -40.77 15.19 -17.13
C LEU A 449 -39.61 14.20 -16.87
N VAL A 450 -38.72 14.02 -17.85
CA VAL A 450 -37.56 13.12 -17.79
C VAL A 450 -36.29 13.91 -17.55
N HIS A 451 -35.73 13.78 -16.35
CA HIS A 451 -34.45 14.39 -16.03
C HIS A 451 -33.27 13.63 -16.64
N SER A 452 -32.20 14.36 -16.97
CA SER A 452 -30.96 13.79 -17.53
C SER A 452 -31.22 12.92 -18.77
N ALA A 453 -32.02 13.45 -19.69
CA ALA A 453 -32.64 12.70 -20.77
C ALA A 453 -31.66 11.95 -21.71
N CYS A 454 -30.44 12.46 -21.90
CA CYS A 454 -29.42 11.79 -22.72
C CYS A 454 -28.66 10.67 -21.99
N GLY A 455 -29.07 10.27 -20.78
CA GLY A 455 -28.58 9.05 -20.12
C GLY A 455 -29.34 7.80 -20.57
N GLY A 456 -28.84 6.60 -20.25
CA GLY A 456 -29.46 5.33 -20.66
C GLY A 456 -30.93 5.19 -20.26
N VAL A 457 -31.24 5.45 -18.98
CA VAL A 457 -32.63 5.45 -18.46
C VAL A 457 -33.45 6.58 -19.11
N GLY A 458 -32.87 7.75 -19.33
CA GLY A 458 -33.57 8.90 -19.91
C GLY A 458 -34.04 8.65 -21.34
N LEU A 459 -33.18 8.08 -22.19
CA LEU A 459 -33.51 7.74 -23.56
C LEU A 459 -34.57 6.63 -23.62
N ALA A 460 -34.46 5.61 -22.76
CA ALA A 460 -35.47 4.56 -22.65
C ALA A 460 -36.83 5.12 -22.16
N ALA A 461 -36.82 6.06 -21.22
CA ALA A 461 -38.02 6.72 -20.71
C ALA A 461 -38.73 7.55 -21.79
N ILE A 462 -37.97 8.30 -22.60
CA ILE A 462 -38.52 9.05 -23.75
C ILE A 462 -39.25 8.08 -24.69
N ARG A 463 -38.58 7.00 -25.12
CA ARG A 463 -39.18 6.01 -26.03
C ARG A 463 -40.42 5.36 -25.43
N PHE A 464 -40.40 5.03 -24.14
CA PHE A 464 -41.56 4.46 -23.47
C PHE A 464 -42.74 5.44 -23.42
N CYS A 465 -42.50 6.72 -23.11
CA CYS A 465 -43.53 7.74 -23.12
C CYS A 465 -44.13 7.96 -24.51
N GLU A 466 -43.30 7.99 -25.56
CA GLU A 466 -43.75 8.06 -26.96
C GLU A 466 -44.68 6.89 -27.30
N MET A 467 -44.27 5.66 -26.97
CA MET A 467 -45.08 4.45 -27.18
C MET A 467 -46.42 4.50 -26.44
N ARG A 468 -46.48 5.17 -25.29
CA ARG A 468 -47.71 5.36 -24.51
C ARG A 468 -48.56 6.55 -24.95
N GLY A 469 -48.11 7.34 -25.94
CA GLY A 469 -48.79 8.57 -26.36
C GLY A 469 -48.74 9.69 -25.32
N ALA A 470 -47.76 9.66 -24.43
CA ALA A 470 -47.54 10.71 -23.43
C ALA A 470 -46.69 11.85 -24.01
N GLN A 471 -46.94 13.07 -23.56
CA GLN A 471 -46.12 14.23 -23.92
C GLN A 471 -44.89 14.31 -23.02
N VAL A 472 -43.70 14.38 -23.62
CA VAL A 472 -42.44 14.36 -22.88
C VAL A 472 -41.82 15.75 -22.78
N TYR A 473 -41.43 16.12 -21.57
CA TYR A 473 -40.52 17.21 -21.25
C TYR A 473 -39.21 16.63 -20.74
N THR A 474 -38.09 17.28 -21.01
CA THR A 474 -36.78 16.74 -20.67
C THR A 474 -35.86 17.78 -20.04
N THR A 475 -34.87 17.31 -19.28
CA THR A 475 -33.75 18.17 -18.85
C THR A 475 -32.40 17.60 -19.30
N VAL A 476 -31.50 18.46 -19.75
CA VAL A 476 -30.13 18.08 -20.20
C VAL A 476 -29.08 19.08 -19.73
N GLY A 477 -27.83 18.65 -19.60
CA GLY A 477 -26.75 19.46 -19.02
C GLY A 477 -25.92 20.28 -20.01
N SER A 478 -26.16 20.17 -21.32
CA SER A 478 -25.38 20.88 -22.36
C SER A 478 -26.20 21.09 -23.63
N GLU A 479 -25.85 22.09 -24.43
CA GLU A 479 -26.55 22.39 -25.69
C GLU A 479 -26.33 21.29 -26.76
N GLU A 480 -25.18 20.62 -26.75
CA GLU A 480 -24.95 19.43 -27.59
C GLU A 480 -26.01 18.34 -27.34
N LYS A 481 -26.34 18.10 -26.07
CA LYS A 481 -27.38 17.14 -25.67
C LYS A 481 -28.77 17.61 -26.07
N VAL A 482 -29.02 18.92 -26.08
CA VAL A 482 -30.25 19.48 -26.62
C VAL A 482 -30.37 19.13 -28.11
N GLN A 483 -29.33 19.38 -28.90
CA GLN A 483 -29.36 19.11 -30.34
C GLN A 483 -29.56 17.63 -30.65
N TYR A 484 -28.93 16.75 -29.87
CA TYR A 484 -29.17 15.31 -29.98
C TYR A 484 -30.65 14.94 -29.76
N LEU A 485 -31.30 15.49 -28.74
CA LEU A 485 -32.73 15.21 -28.48
C LEU A 485 -33.66 15.78 -29.57
N VAL A 486 -33.31 16.92 -30.15
CA VAL A 486 -34.07 17.51 -31.26
C VAL A 486 -33.94 16.67 -32.52
N ASN A 487 -32.71 16.30 -32.89
CA ASN A 487 -32.42 15.65 -34.18
C ASN A 487 -32.74 14.15 -34.16
N GLU A 488 -32.35 13.43 -33.10
CA GLU A 488 -32.44 11.97 -33.06
C GLU A 488 -33.70 11.48 -32.33
N CYS A 489 -34.12 12.22 -31.29
CA CYS A 489 -35.30 11.89 -30.48
C CYS A 489 -36.53 12.70 -30.89
N HIS A 490 -36.42 13.64 -31.83
CA HIS A 490 -37.53 14.43 -32.36
C HIS A 490 -38.33 15.18 -31.28
N ILE A 491 -37.69 15.52 -30.14
CA ILE A 491 -38.32 16.29 -29.07
C ILE A 491 -38.27 17.78 -29.43
N PRO A 492 -39.40 18.50 -29.42
CA PRO A 492 -39.40 19.94 -29.68
C PRO A 492 -38.51 20.69 -28.70
N ARG A 493 -37.70 21.64 -29.18
CA ARG A 493 -36.79 22.46 -28.36
C ARG A 493 -37.48 23.14 -27.18
N SER A 494 -38.76 23.52 -27.35
CA SER A 494 -39.60 24.13 -26.30
C SER A 494 -39.91 23.22 -25.12
N ARG A 495 -39.66 21.90 -25.25
CA ARG A 495 -39.84 20.90 -24.20
C ARG A 495 -38.52 20.41 -23.60
N ILE A 496 -37.41 21.09 -23.89
CA ILE A 496 -36.06 20.73 -23.40
C ILE A 496 -35.54 21.87 -22.51
N LEU A 497 -35.30 21.56 -21.24
CA LEU A 497 -34.79 22.48 -20.23
C LEU A 497 -33.31 22.19 -19.94
N LEU A 498 -32.53 23.22 -19.62
CA LEU A 498 -31.14 23.04 -19.18
C LEU A 498 -31.10 22.71 -17.68
N SER A 499 -30.41 21.64 -17.29
CA SER A 499 -30.32 21.18 -15.90
C SER A 499 -29.20 21.84 -15.10
N ARG A 500 -28.32 22.59 -15.75
CA ARG A 500 -27.24 23.38 -15.11
C ARG A 500 -27.46 24.85 -15.48
N TYR A 501 -27.73 25.70 -14.50
CA TYR A 501 -27.74 27.15 -14.70
C TYR A 501 -26.31 27.62 -14.93
N VAL A 502 -26.02 28.17 -16.11
CA VAL A 502 -24.91 29.11 -16.24
C VAL A 502 -25.46 30.42 -15.66
N VAL A 503 -25.07 30.76 -14.43
CA VAL A 503 -25.19 32.13 -13.98
C VAL A 503 -24.14 32.89 -14.80
N SER A 504 -24.58 33.55 -15.87
CA SER A 504 -23.73 34.52 -16.55
C SER A 504 -23.39 35.64 -15.55
N PRO A 505 -22.15 36.15 -15.54
CA PRO A 505 -21.65 37.10 -14.55
C PRO A 505 -22.43 38.40 -14.50
#